data_AF-A0A532DYA4-F1
#
_entry.id   AF-A0A532DYA4-F1
#
_cell.length_a   1.000
_cell.length_b   1.000
_cell.length_c   1.000
_cell.angle_alpha   90.00
_cell.angle_beta   90.00
_cell.angle_gamma   90.00
#
_symmetry.space_group_name_H-M   'P 1'
#
loop_
_entity.id
_entity.type
_entity.pdbx_description
1 polymer ?
#
loop_
_entity_poly.entity_id
_entity_poly.type
_entity_poly.pdbx_seq_one_letter_code
_entity_poly.pdbx_strand_id
1 'polypeptide(L)'
;MVWLREYERAGVHFDRAVALNPADAQIRADRANWLRYAGRPEEALASIDDALKRTPFPPHWFWVIRAKILLELRRYGEVVAALDNMPKKDHPAWLTLAAAHDHLGHAALAAHALAKARELRPSISSRELIAVNPYAHRDALKPLLDGLRNAGLPE
;
A
#
# COMPACT_ATOMS: atom_id res chain seq x y z
N MET A 1 -12.25 -16.99 9.12
CA MET A 1 -12.76 -16.68 10.47
C MET A 1 -11.67 -16.28 11.48
N VAL A 2 -10.49 -16.92 11.53
CA VAL A 2 -9.41 -16.52 12.49
C VAL A 2 -8.85 -15.12 12.19
N TRP A 3 -8.49 -14.84 10.93
CA TRP A 3 -7.93 -13.56 10.52
C TRP A 3 -8.83 -12.35 10.83
N LEU A 4 -10.13 -12.44 10.52
CA LEU A 4 -11.11 -11.37 10.82
C LEU A 4 -11.16 -11.03 12.31
N ARG A 5 -11.17 -12.06 13.18
CA ARG A 5 -11.18 -11.89 14.63
C ARG A 5 -9.87 -11.28 15.15
N GLU A 6 -8.74 -11.57 14.52
CA GLU A 6 -7.46 -10.96 14.86
C GLU A 6 -7.36 -9.50 14.39
N TYR A 7 -7.92 -9.17 13.21
CA TYR A 7 -8.03 -7.77 12.78
C TYR A 7 -8.92 -6.96 13.72
N GLU A 8 -10.10 -7.47 14.09
CA GLU A 8 -10.99 -6.79 15.05
C GLU A 8 -10.28 -6.49 16.38
N ARG A 9 -9.54 -7.47 16.92
CA ARG A 9 -8.75 -7.29 18.15
C ARG A 9 -7.63 -6.26 17.98
N ALA A 10 -6.91 -6.30 16.87
CA ALA A 10 -5.89 -5.30 16.56
C ALA A 10 -6.51 -3.88 16.43
N GLY A 11 -7.72 -3.79 15.89
CA GLY A 11 -8.48 -2.53 15.78
C GLY A 11 -8.70 -1.86 17.13
N VAL A 12 -9.12 -2.63 18.15
CA VAL A 12 -9.29 -2.10 19.52
C VAL A 12 -8.00 -1.50 20.07
N HIS A 13 -6.84 -2.12 19.79
CA HIS A 13 -5.55 -1.59 20.22
C HIS A 13 -5.15 -0.31 19.48
N PHE A 14 -5.40 -0.23 18.17
CA PHE A 14 -5.15 0.99 17.40
C PHE A 14 -6.07 2.14 17.83
N ASP A 15 -7.35 1.87 18.05
CA ASP A 15 -8.30 2.89 18.51
C ASP A 15 -7.92 3.40 19.91
N ARG A 16 -7.50 2.50 20.82
CA ARG A 16 -6.93 2.87 22.12
C ARG A 16 -5.67 3.73 21.98
N ALA A 17 -4.75 3.35 21.10
CA ALA A 17 -3.50 4.07 20.88
C ALA A 17 -3.74 5.49 20.35
N VAL A 18 -4.65 5.65 19.39
CA VAL A 18 -5.07 6.98 18.87
C VAL A 18 -5.74 7.80 19.97
N ALA A 19 -6.56 7.20 20.82
CA ALA A 19 -7.20 7.90 21.93
C ALA A 19 -6.19 8.38 22.99
N LEU A 20 -5.12 7.61 23.24
CA LEU A 20 -4.07 7.96 24.20
C LEU A 20 -3.14 9.06 23.67
N ASN A 21 -2.84 9.06 22.38
CA ASN A 21 -2.03 10.11 21.75
C ASN A 21 -2.59 10.52 20.38
N PRO A 22 -3.59 11.42 20.35
CA PRO A 22 -4.24 11.81 19.11
C PRO A 22 -3.34 12.63 18.17
N ALA A 23 -2.25 13.21 18.68
CA ALA A 23 -1.31 13.99 17.86
C ALA A 23 -0.28 13.11 17.12
N ASP A 24 -0.19 11.83 17.46
CA ASP A 24 0.81 10.94 16.89
C ASP A 24 0.44 10.49 15.47
N ALA A 25 1.14 11.05 14.48
CA ALA A 25 0.95 10.69 13.09
C ALA A 25 1.42 9.26 12.75
N GLN A 26 2.39 8.73 13.50
CA GLN A 26 2.88 7.35 13.33
C GLN A 26 1.75 6.37 13.61
N ILE A 27 1.08 6.53 14.76
CA ILE A 27 -0.03 5.66 15.18
C ILE A 27 -1.18 5.71 14.16
N ARG A 28 -1.47 6.90 13.61
CA ARG A 28 -2.49 7.08 12.56
C ARG A 28 -2.13 6.38 11.25
N ALA A 29 -0.85 6.43 10.85
CA ALA A 29 -0.36 5.75 9.65
C ALA A 29 -0.35 4.22 9.83
N ASP A 30 0.06 3.72 11.00
CA ASP A 30 0.00 2.30 11.32
C ASP A 30 -1.44 1.78 11.37
N ARG A 31 -2.36 2.56 11.96
CA ARG A 31 -3.80 2.29 11.93
C ARG A 31 -4.34 2.28 10.50
N ALA A 32 -3.90 3.19 9.63
CA ALA A 32 -4.29 3.19 8.22
C ALA A 32 -3.85 1.90 7.50
N ASN A 33 -2.61 1.45 7.75
CA ASN A 33 -2.11 0.20 7.16
C ASN A 33 -2.90 -1.02 7.66
N TRP A 34 -3.27 -1.04 8.94
CA TRP A 34 -4.14 -2.07 9.49
C TRP A 34 -5.54 -2.03 8.86
N LEU A 35 -6.18 -0.85 8.78
CA LEU A 35 -7.51 -0.68 8.17
C LEU A 35 -7.55 -1.21 6.73
N ARG A 36 -6.48 -0.95 5.97
CA ARG A 36 -6.27 -1.47 4.62
C ARG A 36 -6.28 -3.00 4.60
N TYR A 37 -5.47 -3.64 5.43
CA TYR A 37 -5.48 -5.11 5.54
C TYR A 37 -6.81 -5.67 6.06
N ALA A 38 -7.54 -4.91 6.89
CA ALA A 38 -8.85 -5.26 7.42
C ALA A 38 -9.99 -5.05 6.40
N GLY A 39 -9.70 -4.62 5.16
CA GLY A 39 -10.71 -4.44 4.11
C GLY A 39 -11.51 -3.15 4.22
N ARG A 40 -10.97 -2.11 4.88
CA ARG A 40 -11.60 -0.79 5.06
C ARG A 40 -10.75 0.31 4.39
N PRO A 41 -10.49 0.24 3.07
CA PRO A 41 -9.53 1.11 2.41
C PRO A 41 -9.94 2.59 2.39
N GLU A 42 -11.24 2.92 2.37
CA GLU A 42 -11.72 4.31 2.42
C GLU A 42 -11.38 4.97 3.76
N GLU A 43 -11.58 4.25 4.86
CA GLU A 43 -11.22 4.73 6.20
C GLU A 43 -9.70 4.77 6.38
N ALA A 44 -8.98 3.81 5.79
CA ALA A 44 -7.53 3.81 5.75
C ALA A 44 -7.02 5.08 5.07
N LEU A 45 -7.62 5.46 3.94
CA LEU A 45 -7.24 6.65 3.18
C LEU A 45 -7.44 7.92 4.02
N ALA A 46 -8.59 8.06 4.68
CA ALA A 46 -8.86 9.19 5.56
C ALA A 46 -7.82 9.28 6.70
N SER A 47 -7.44 8.14 7.29
CA SER A 47 -6.46 8.06 8.37
C SER A 47 -5.04 8.44 7.92
N ILE A 48 -4.58 7.95 6.77
CA ILE A 48 -3.23 8.29 6.26
C ILE A 48 -3.17 9.73 5.75
N ASP A 49 -4.25 10.26 5.15
CA ASP A 49 -4.30 11.65 4.69
C ASP A 49 -4.27 12.63 5.88
N ASP A 50 -4.92 12.31 7.00
CA ASP A 50 -4.82 13.10 8.24
C ASP A 50 -3.40 13.04 8.83
N ALA A 51 -2.76 11.86 8.83
CA ALA A 51 -1.37 11.70 9.29
C ALA A 51 -0.39 12.55 8.46
N LEU A 52 -0.54 12.54 7.13
CA LEU A 52 0.27 13.33 6.21
C LEU A 52 0.06 14.84 6.39
N LYS A 53 -1.20 15.30 6.54
CA LYS A 53 -1.50 16.73 6.76
C LYS A 53 -0.89 17.29 8.04
N ARG A 54 -0.73 16.45 9.08
CA ARG A 54 -0.20 16.85 10.38
C ARG A 54 1.33 16.76 10.48
N THR A 55 1.99 16.18 9.47
CA THR A 55 3.42 15.91 9.51
C THR A 55 4.13 16.69 8.41
N PRO A 56 4.86 17.77 8.75
CA PRO A 56 5.60 18.55 7.75
C PRO A 56 6.66 17.75 6.99
N PHE A 57 7.25 16.73 7.65
CA PHE A 57 8.27 15.85 7.08
C PHE A 57 7.87 14.39 7.32
N PRO A 58 6.87 13.88 6.59
CA PRO A 58 6.36 12.54 6.84
C PRO A 58 7.41 11.50 6.47
N PRO A 59 7.56 10.43 7.27
CA PRO A 59 8.36 9.28 6.88
C PRO A 59 7.92 8.75 5.51
N HIS A 60 8.89 8.36 4.68
CA HIS A 60 8.62 7.97 3.28
C HIS A 60 7.59 6.83 3.14
N TRP A 61 7.51 5.92 4.12
CA TRP A 61 6.58 4.79 4.09
C TRP A 61 5.11 5.21 4.28
N PHE A 62 4.82 6.43 4.74
CA PHE A 62 3.45 6.98 4.74
C PHE A 62 2.91 7.07 3.31
N TRP A 63 3.75 7.55 2.37
CA TRP A 63 3.39 7.65 0.96
C TRP A 63 3.18 6.27 0.33
N VAL A 64 3.99 5.28 0.73
CA VAL A 64 3.82 3.89 0.31
C VAL A 64 2.49 3.32 0.78
N ILE A 65 2.10 3.57 2.04
CA ILE A 65 0.78 3.14 2.55
C ILE A 65 -0.33 3.82 1.76
N ARG A 66 -0.28 5.15 1.61
CA ARG A 66 -1.28 5.90 0.85
C ARG A 66 -1.42 5.34 -0.57
N ALA A 67 -0.31 5.09 -1.24
CA ALA A 67 -0.28 4.52 -2.58
C ALA A 67 -0.92 3.12 -2.66
N LYS A 68 -0.64 2.24 -1.70
CA LYS A 68 -1.28 0.91 -1.65
C LYS A 68 -2.79 1.00 -1.43
N ILE A 69 -3.23 1.88 -0.52
CA ILE A 69 -4.65 2.13 -0.29
C ILE A 69 -5.32 2.63 -1.57
N LEU A 70 -4.71 3.61 -2.25
CA LEU A 70 -5.25 4.15 -3.50
C LEU A 70 -5.28 3.11 -4.62
N LEU A 71 -4.31 2.19 -4.67
CA LEU A 71 -4.29 1.08 -5.63
C LEU A 71 -5.47 0.13 -5.39
N GLU A 72 -5.74 -0.21 -4.13
CA GLU A 72 -6.89 -1.03 -3.72
C GLU A 72 -8.23 -0.34 -4.04
N LEU A 73 -8.28 0.98 -3.88
CA LEU A 73 -9.42 1.83 -4.27
C LEU A 73 -9.49 2.11 -5.79
N ARG A 74 -8.57 1.56 -6.59
CA ARG A 74 -8.48 1.76 -8.05
C ARG A 74 -8.30 3.22 -8.49
N ARG A 75 -7.71 4.05 -7.63
CA ARG A 75 -7.40 5.48 -7.88
C ARG A 75 -5.99 5.63 -8.43
N TYR A 76 -5.72 5.01 -9.58
CA TYR A 76 -4.37 4.78 -10.10
C TYR A 76 -3.56 6.06 -10.38
N GLY A 77 -4.21 7.13 -10.88
CA GLY A 77 -3.53 8.41 -11.09
C GLY A 77 -2.98 9.02 -9.79
N GLU A 78 -3.72 8.84 -8.68
CA GLU A 78 -3.30 9.33 -7.37
C GLU A 78 -2.23 8.45 -6.72
N VAL A 79 -2.12 7.18 -7.11
CA VAL A 79 -0.99 6.31 -6.73
C VAL A 79 0.32 6.91 -7.24
N VAL A 80 0.35 7.30 -8.50
CA VAL A 80 1.53 7.93 -9.12
C VAL A 80 1.86 9.23 -8.38
N ALA A 81 0.88 10.12 -8.21
CA ALA A 81 1.08 11.39 -7.50
C ALA A 81 1.55 11.19 -6.04
N ALA A 82 1.05 10.17 -5.33
CA ALA A 82 1.50 9.85 -3.99
C ALA A 82 2.99 9.45 -3.97
N LEU A 83 3.42 8.61 -4.91
CA LEU A 83 4.79 8.10 -4.97
C LEU A 83 5.79 9.08 -5.60
N ASP A 84 5.32 10.13 -6.27
CA ASP A 84 6.14 11.26 -6.70
C ASP A 84 6.66 12.10 -5.52
N ASN A 85 5.98 12.07 -4.38
CA ASN A 85 6.47 12.68 -3.13
C ASN A 85 7.66 11.93 -2.52
N MET A 86 8.04 10.76 -3.06
CA MET A 86 9.20 10.01 -2.61
C MET A 86 10.42 10.32 -3.51
N PRO A 87 11.44 11.03 -2.98
CA PRO A 87 12.66 11.32 -3.74
C PRO A 87 13.47 10.05 -4.04
N LYS A 88 13.38 9.05 -3.16
CA LYS A 88 13.93 7.71 -3.37
C LYS A 88 12.83 6.69 -3.16
N LYS A 89 12.50 5.96 -4.22
CA LYS A 89 11.50 4.89 -4.20
C LYS A 89 12.15 3.58 -3.76
N ASP A 90 11.51 2.92 -2.80
CA ASP A 90 11.89 1.60 -2.31
C ASP A 90 11.19 0.49 -3.10
N HIS A 91 11.43 -0.76 -2.72
CA HIS A 91 10.88 -1.91 -3.42
C HIS A 91 9.33 -1.91 -3.45
N PRO A 92 8.60 -1.74 -2.32
CA PRO A 92 7.14 -1.60 -2.34
C PRO A 92 6.62 -0.45 -3.21
N ALA A 93 7.28 0.72 -3.20
CA ALA A 93 6.89 1.85 -4.05
C ALA A 93 6.98 1.48 -5.54
N TRP A 94 8.07 0.84 -5.96
CA TRP A 94 8.25 0.45 -7.37
C TRP A 94 7.20 -0.57 -7.84
N LEU A 95 6.84 -1.56 -7.01
CA LEU A 95 5.77 -2.49 -7.35
C LEU A 95 4.41 -1.81 -7.48
N THR A 96 4.12 -0.91 -6.56
CA THR A 96 2.85 -0.19 -6.54
C THR A 96 2.74 0.72 -7.76
N LEU A 97 3.84 1.36 -8.19
CA LEU A 97 3.92 2.11 -9.45
C LEU A 97 3.75 1.23 -10.68
N ALA A 98 4.42 0.07 -10.71
CA ALA A 98 4.32 -0.84 -11.84
C ALA A 98 2.86 -1.24 -12.08
N ALA A 99 2.15 -1.65 -11.02
CA ALA A 99 0.74 -1.97 -11.11
C ALA A 99 -0.13 -0.77 -11.50
N ALA A 100 0.10 0.41 -10.91
CA ALA A 100 -0.68 1.60 -11.26
C ALA A 100 -0.49 2.03 -12.71
N HIS A 101 0.75 2.00 -13.22
CA HIS A 101 1.03 2.32 -14.61
C HIS A 101 0.41 1.32 -15.58
N ASP A 102 0.35 0.03 -15.23
CA ASP A 102 -0.37 -0.96 -16.02
C ASP A 102 -1.86 -0.63 -16.14
N HIS A 103 -2.53 -0.37 -15.01
CA HIS A 103 -3.96 0.00 -15.00
C HIS A 103 -4.26 1.34 -15.71
N LEU A 104 -3.26 2.21 -15.86
CA LEU A 104 -3.35 3.45 -16.64
C LEU A 104 -3.03 3.25 -18.13
N GLY A 105 -2.65 2.04 -18.56
CA GLY A 105 -2.25 1.74 -19.94
C GLY A 105 -0.83 2.19 -20.29
N HIS A 106 -0.02 2.58 -19.31
CA HIS A 106 1.35 3.04 -19.50
C HIS A 106 2.34 1.86 -19.47
N ALA A 107 2.23 0.93 -20.43
CA ALA A 107 2.96 -0.34 -20.43
C ALA A 107 4.49 -0.19 -20.28
N ALA A 108 5.10 0.77 -20.97
CA ALA A 108 6.55 1.01 -20.86
C ALA A 108 6.98 1.47 -19.46
N LEU A 109 6.18 2.32 -18.81
CA LEU A 109 6.44 2.77 -17.44
C LEU A 109 6.20 1.66 -16.43
N ALA A 110 5.21 0.79 -16.66
CA ALA A 110 4.93 -0.37 -15.82
C ALA A 110 6.10 -1.35 -15.83
N ALA A 111 6.60 -1.72 -17.02
CA ALA A 111 7.76 -2.60 -17.17
C ALA A 111 9.02 -2.00 -16.56
N HIS A 112 9.25 -0.69 -16.76
CA HIS A 112 10.37 0.00 -16.13
C HIS A 112 10.31 -0.06 -14.60
N ALA A 113 9.15 0.29 -14.01
CA ALA A 113 8.97 0.26 -12.56
C ALA A 113 9.16 -1.16 -12.00
N LEU A 114 8.66 -2.20 -12.69
CA LEU A 114 8.89 -3.58 -12.29
C LEU A 114 10.38 -3.97 -12.35
N ALA A 115 11.11 -3.55 -13.38
CA ALA A 115 12.55 -3.78 -13.47
C ALA A 115 13.29 -3.14 -12.28
N LYS A 116 12.95 -1.90 -11.90
CA LYS A 116 13.52 -1.25 -10.70
C LYS A 116 13.19 -1.99 -9.41
N ALA A 117 11.98 -2.53 -9.27
CA ALA A 117 11.66 -3.38 -8.12
C ALA A 117 12.56 -4.63 -8.07
N ARG A 118 12.77 -5.30 -9.21
CA ARG A 118 13.59 -6.50 -9.32
C ARG A 118 15.08 -6.25 -9.08
N GLU A 119 15.59 -5.08 -9.44
CA GLU A 119 16.96 -4.67 -9.07
C GLU A 119 17.16 -4.65 -7.55
N LEU A 120 16.13 -4.23 -6.79
CA LEU A 120 16.18 -4.16 -5.33
C LEU A 120 15.93 -5.53 -4.67
N ARG A 121 15.06 -6.36 -5.27
CA ARG A 121 14.76 -7.72 -4.80
C ARG A 121 14.51 -8.64 -6.00
N PRO A 122 15.52 -9.40 -6.45
CA PRO A 122 15.40 -10.24 -7.65
C PRO A 122 14.46 -11.43 -7.50
N SER A 123 14.21 -11.90 -6.27
CA SER A 123 13.42 -13.10 -5.96
C SER A 123 11.91 -12.93 -6.10
N ILE A 124 11.44 -11.74 -6.46
CA ILE A 124 10.02 -11.43 -6.43
C ILE A 124 9.19 -12.27 -7.40
N SER A 125 8.10 -12.82 -6.87
CA SER A 125 7.07 -13.60 -7.60
C SER A 125 5.69 -13.28 -7.04
N SER A 126 4.65 -13.58 -7.82
CA SER A 126 3.26 -13.44 -7.37
C SER A 126 3.00 -14.29 -6.12
N ARG A 127 3.55 -15.50 -6.06
CA ARG A 127 3.49 -16.37 -4.88
C ARG A 127 4.09 -15.73 -3.62
N GLU A 128 5.28 -15.14 -3.73
CA GLU A 128 5.94 -14.48 -2.59
C GLU A 128 5.08 -13.31 -2.10
N LEU A 129 4.54 -12.50 -3.01
CA LEU A 129 3.67 -11.38 -2.67
C LEU A 129 2.41 -11.81 -1.93
N ILE A 130 1.76 -12.90 -2.35
CA ILE A 130 0.59 -13.44 -1.65
C ILE A 130 0.97 -13.90 -0.24
N ALA A 131 2.13 -14.53 -0.07
CA ALA A 131 2.56 -15.08 1.22
C ALA A 131 2.86 -13.99 2.28
N VAL A 132 3.40 -12.84 1.86
CA VAL A 132 3.83 -11.77 2.79
C VAL A 132 2.75 -10.71 3.06
N ASN A 133 1.60 -10.80 2.41
CA ASN A 133 0.52 -9.83 2.53
C ASN A 133 -0.69 -10.43 3.25
N PRO A 134 -0.83 -10.22 4.57
CA PRO A 134 -1.95 -10.74 5.34
C PRO A 134 -3.15 -9.82 5.13
N TYR A 135 -3.94 -10.03 4.09
CA TYR A 135 -5.23 -9.36 3.93
C TYR A 135 -6.36 -10.22 4.49
N ALA A 136 -7.34 -9.55 5.11
CA ALA A 136 -8.63 -10.15 5.43
C ALA A 136 -9.36 -10.65 4.17
N HIS A 137 -9.23 -9.89 3.07
CA HIS A 137 -9.83 -10.18 1.77
C HIS A 137 -8.74 -10.35 0.72
N ARG A 138 -8.61 -11.56 0.16
CA ARG A 138 -7.60 -11.84 -0.88
C ARG A 138 -7.79 -11.01 -2.15
N ASP A 139 -9.01 -10.56 -2.43
CA ASP A 139 -9.32 -9.72 -3.58
C ASP A 139 -8.67 -8.34 -3.52
N ALA A 140 -8.31 -7.86 -2.32
CA ALA A 140 -7.59 -6.59 -2.16
C ALA A 140 -6.22 -6.60 -2.85
N LEU A 141 -5.60 -7.78 -3.02
CA LEU A 141 -4.35 -7.91 -3.77
C LEU A 141 -4.53 -7.87 -5.28
N LYS A 142 -5.75 -8.07 -5.78
CA LYS A 142 -6.01 -8.26 -7.21
C LYS A 142 -5.48 -7.09 -8.07
N PRO A 143 -5.72 -5.81 -7.73
CA PRO A 143 -5.17 -4.70 -8.51
C PRO A 143 -3.63 -4.73 -8.59
N LEU A 144 -2.96 -5.12 -7.50
CA LEU A 144 -1.51 -5.25 -7.48
C LEU A 144 -1.03 -6.43 -8.35
N LEU A 145 -1.60 -7.61 -8.13
CA LEU A 145 -1.15 -8.83 -8.82
C LEU A 145 -1.45 -8.79 -10.32
N ASP A 146 -2.65 -8.35 -10.73
CA ASP A 146 -3.00 -8.21 -12.14
C ASP A 146 -2.05 -7.24 -12.84
N GLY A 147 -1.82 -6.06 -12.24
CA GLY A 147 -0.94 -5.05 -12.81
C GLY A 147 0.51 -5.51 -12.92
N LEU A 148 1.01 -6.22 -11.91
CA LEU A 148 2.38 -6.76 -11.94
C LEU A 148 2.54 -7.90 -12.95
N ARG A 149 1.57 -8.80 -13.05
CA ARG A 149 1.58 -9.90 -14.02
C ARG A 149 1.58 -9.36 -15.45
N ASN A 150 0.74 -8.37 -15.75
CA ASN A 150 0.73 -7.70 -17.05
C ASN A 150 2.04 -6.95 -17.35
N ALA A 151 2.67 -6.40 -16.32
CA ALA A 151 4.01 -5.80 -16.43
C ALA A 151 5.15 -6.82 -16.60
N GLY A 152 4.86 -8.13 -16.54
CA GLY A 152 5.82 -9.22 -16.75
C GLY A 152 6.38 -9.86 -15.48
N LEU A 153 5.68 -9.74 -14.34
CA LEU A 153 6.07 -10.44 -13.11
C LEU A 153 5.84 -11.96 -13.26
N PRO A 154 6.81 -12.81 -12.91
CA PRO A 154 6.62 -14.25 -12.88
C PRO A 154 5.66 -14.68 -11.75
N GLU A 155 5.00 -15.82 -11.97
CA GLU A 155 4.08 -16.47 -11.01
C GLU A 155 4.78 -16.92 -9.72
#